data_AF-A0A0M0F4W8-F1
#
_entry.id   AF-A0A0M0F4W8-F1
#
_cell.length_a   1.000
_cell.length_b   1.000
_cell.length_c   1.000
_cell.angle_alpha   90.00
_cell.angle_beta   90.00
_cell.angle_gamma   90.00
#
_symmetry.space_group_name_H-M   'P 1'
#
loop_
_entity.id
_entity.type
_entity.pdbx_description
1 polymer ?
#
loop_
_entity_poly.entity_id
_entity_poly.type
_entity_poly.pdbx_seq_one_letter_code
_entity_poly.pdbx_strand_id
1 'polypeptide(L)'
;MLDMSTDTHAVGVLEGEVRELVRRRGVDPVRDRAAVDQLVREAVADYETRSALGAVAPLADPAAASRAVVDSVAGLGPLQPYLDDPEIEEVWINAPSQVFVARGGRSELTTTILTAEQVRDLVEQMLRSSGRRLDLSSPFVDASLPGGERLHVVIPDVLPCCA
;
A
#
# COMPACT_ATOMS: atom_id res chain seq x y z
N MET A 1 6.73 25.48 10.74
CA MET A 1 7.12 24.66 9.59
C MET A 1 7.26 23.25 10.13
N LEU A 2 6.18 22.46 10.03
CA LEU A 2 6.24 21.04 10.44
C LEU A 2 7.23 20.35 9.50
N ASP A 3 8.16 19.60 10.07
CA ASP A 3 9.13 18.81 9.32
C ASP A 3 8.39 17.68 8.57
N MET A 4 8.63 17.55 7.26
CA MET A 4 8.07 16.47 6.43
C MET A 4 8.41 15.07 6.96
N SER A 5 9.54 14.94 7.68
CA SER A 5 9.91 13.68 8.34
C SER A 5 8.96 13.33 9.49
N THR A 6 8.46 14.34 10.22
CA THR A 6 7.54 14.14 11.34
C THR A 6 6.13 13.78 10.84
N ASP A 7 5.68 14.39 9.75
CA ASP A 7 4.36 14.10 9.16
C ASP A 7 4.31 12.68 8.57
N THR A 8 5.35 12.26 7.85
CA THR A 8 5.49 10.88 7.36
C THR A 8 5.46 9.87 8.51
N HIS A 9 6.12 10.17 9.62
CA HIS A 9 6.10 9.30 10.81
C HIS A 9 4.70 9.25 11.45
N ALA A 10 4.01 10.38 11.57
CA ALA A 10 2.64 10.44 12.10
C ALA A 10 1.65 9.60 11.27
N VAL A 11 1.73 9.71 9.93
CA VAL A 11 0.93 8.88 9.02
C VAL A 11 1.26 7.40 9.17
N GLY A 12 2.54 7.04 9.33
CA GLY A 12 2.95 5.65 9.56
C GLY A 12 2.41 5.05 10.86
N VAL A 13 2.34 5.84 11.94
CA VAL A 13 1.72 5.42 13.21
C VAL A 13 0.23 5.17 13.03
N LEU A 14 -0.49 6.13 12.41
CA LEU A 14 -1.91 6.01 12.13
C LEU A 14 -2.23 4.78 11.26
N GLU A 15 -1.42 4.52 10.23
CA GLU A 15 -1.58 3.34 9.38
C GLU A 15 -1.46 2.04 10.18
N GLY A 16 -0.45 1.93 11.05
CA GLY A 16 -0.25 0.76 11.91
C GLY A 16 -1.44 0.49 12.83
N GLU A 17 -2.03 1.54 13.39
CA GLU A 17 -3.23 1.45 14.24
C GLU A 17 -4.46 0.98 13.45
N VAL A 18 -4.69 1.54 12.25
CA VAL A 18 -5.81 1.11 11.39
C VAL A 18 -5.63 -0.34 10.96
N ARG A 19 -4.43 -0.77 10.57
CA ARG A 19 -4.16 -2.19 10.23
C ARG A 19 -4.49 -3.12 11.40
N GLU A 20 -4.16 -2.72 12.63
CA GLU A 20 -4.51 -3.50 13.82
C GLU A 20 -6.02 -3.53 14.08
N LEU A 21 -6.73 -2.40 13.90
CA LEU A 21 -8.19 -2.34 14.03
C LEU A 21 -8.88 -3.25 13.02
N VAL A 22 -8.45 -3.21 11.75
CA VAL A 22 -8.94 -4.11 10.68
C VAL A 22 -8.76 -5.57 11.08
N ARG A 23 -7.55 -5.95 11.53
CA ARG A 23 -7.27 -7.33 11.98
C ARG A 23 -8.18 -7.75 13.13
N ARG A 24 -8.31 -6.91 14.16
CA ARG A 24 -9.13 -7.21 15.36
C ARG A 24 -10.61 -7.33 15.05
N ARG A 25 -11.11 -6.52 14.12
CA ARG A 25 -12.52 -6.49 13.70
C ARG A 25 -12.84 -7.54 12.64
N GLY A 26 -11.84 -8.19 12.05
CA GLY A 26 -12.01 -9.19 11.00
C GLY A 26 -12.57 -8.61 9.70
N VAL A 27 -12.30 -7.33 9.43
CA VAL A 27 -12.73 -6.63 8.21
C VAL A 27 -11.85 -7.08 7.05
N ASP A 28 -12.43 -7.38 5.88
CA ASP A 28 -11.67 -7.64 4.65
C ASP A 28 -11.47 -6.31 3.91
N PRO A 29 -10.27 -5.70 3.90
CA PRO A 29 -10.09 -4.36 3.37
C PRO A 29 -10.41 -4.22 1.89
N VAL A 30 -10.25 -5.30 1.13
CA VAL A 30 -10.48 -5.31 -0.32
C VAL A 30 -11.97 -5.33 -0.62
N ARG A 31 -12.77 -6.02 0.21
CA ARG A 31 -14.22 -6.16 0.01
C ARG A 31 -15.04 -5.13 0.76
N ASP A 32 -14.56 -4.70 1.92
CA ASP A 32 -15.29 -3.90 2.89
C ASP A 32 -14.74 -2.47 2.97
N ARG A 33 -14.52 -1.82 1.82
CA ARG A 33 -13.93 -0.46 1.77
C ARG A 33 -14.66 0.54 2.67
N ALA A 34 -15.99 0.49 2.71
CA ALA A 34 -16.79 1.36 3.58
C ALA A 34 -16.52 1.13 5.08
N ALA A 35 -16.24 -0.12 5.48
CA ALA A 35 -15.86 -0.45 6.85
C ALA A 35 -14.45 0.05 7.17
N VAL A 36 -13.51 -0.07 6.22
CA VAL A 36 -12.17 0.52 6.38
C VAL A 36 -12.24 2.04 6.50
N ASP A 37 -13.00 2.71 5.64
CA ASP A 37 -13.19 4.17 5.72
C ASP A 37 -13.73 4.59 7.09
N GLN A 38 -14.63 3.80 7.67
CA GLN A 38 -15.15 4.05 9.01
C GLN A 38 -14.06 3.87 10.09
N LEU A 39 -13.27 2.79 10.01
CA LEU A 39 -12.17 2.55 10.94
C LEU A 39 -11.09 3.63 10.85
N VAL A 40 -10.78 4.13 9.64
CA VAL A 40 -9.83 5.22 9.44
C VAL A 40 -10.36 6.51 10.06
N ARG A 41 -11.64 6.85 9.85
CA ARG A 41 -12.25 8.02 10.50
C ARG A 41 -12.18 7.94 12.03
N GLU A 42 -12.46 6.76 12.59
CA GLU A 42 -12.35 6.51 14.03
C GLU A 42 -10.91 6.67 14.54
N ALA A 43 -9.94 6.09 13.83
CA ALA A 43 -8.52 6.19 14.20
C ALA A 43 -7.99 7.63 14.10
N VAL A 44 -8.36 8.38 13.05
CA VAL A 44 -7.97 9.79 12.90
C VAL A 44 -8.53 10.63 14.06
N ALA A 45 -9.80 10.45 14.43
CA ALA A 45 -10.39 11.21 15.54
C ALA A 45 -9.72 10.92 16.89
N ASP A 46 -9.36 9.65 17.14
CA ASP A 46 -8.58 9.27 18.33
C ASP A 46 -7.15 9.86 18.29
N TYR A 47 -6.50 9.81 17.13
CA TYR A 47 -5.18 10.37 16.92
C TYR A 47 -5.15 11.89 17.17
N GLU A 48 -6.12 12.64 16.63
CA GLU A 48 -6.25 14.08 16.86
C GLU A 48 -6.46 14.41 18.34
N THR A 49 -7.24 13.60 19.06
CA THR A 49 -7.43 13.73 20.51
C THR A 49 -6.11 13.56 21.26
N ARG A 50 -5.32 12.53 20.92
CA ARG A 50 -3.98 12.30 21.50
C ARG A 50 -2.98 13.39 21.13
N SER A 51 -3.04 13.91 19.90
CA SER A 51 -2.21 15.02 19.46
C SER A 51 -2.51 16.30 20.23
N ALA A 52 -3.78 16.60 20.51
CA ALA A 52 -4.18 17.77 21.29
C ALA A 52 -3.68 17.70 22.75
N LEU A 53 -3.50 16.49 23.28
CA LEU A 53 -2.90 16.23 24.59
C LEU A 53 -1.36 16.20 24.56
N GLY A 54 -0.73 16.37 23.39
CA GLY A 54 0.73 16.34 23.22
C GLY A 54 1.36 14.95 23.29
N ALA A 55 0.57 13.87 23.19
CA ALA A 55 1.07 12.50 23.27
C ALA A 55 1.69 12.00 21.96
N VAL A 56 1.27 12.55 20.81
CA VAL A 56 1.77 12.25 19.46
C VAL A 56 1.92 13.53 18.66
N ALA A 57 2.71 13.50 17.59
CA ALA A 57 2.87 14.63 16.68
C ALA A 57 1.57 14.89 15.88
N PRO A 58 1.23 16.14 15.56
CA PRO A 58 0.03 16.43 14.77
C PRO A 58 0.17 15.95 13.32
N LEU A 59 -0.94 15.54 12.73
CA LEU A 59 -1.06 15.35 11.28
C LEU A 59 -1.10 16.74 10.62
N ALA A 60 -0.31 16.96 9.57
CA ALA A 60 -0.33 18.23 8.85
C ALA A 60 -1.66 18.44 8.10
N ASP A 61 -2.19 17.39 7.49
CA ASP A 61 -3.50 17.35 6.84
C ASP A 61 -4.21 16.02 7.16
N PRO A 62 -5.16 16.02 8.13
CA PRO A 62 -5.90 14.82 8.51
C PRO A 62 -6.70 14.19 7.35
N ALA A 63 -7.18 14.99 6.40
CA ALA A 63 -7.97 14.50 5.27
C ALA A 63 -7.08 13.85 4.20
N ALA A 64 -5.86 14.35 4.00
CA ALA A 64 -4.85 13.71 3.16
C ALA A 64 -4.32 12.44 3.82
N ALA A 65 -4.02 12.47 5.12
CA ALA A 65 -3.60 11.30 5.89
C ALA A 65 -4.65 10.19 5.87
N SER A 66 -5.92 10.53 6.08
CA SER A 66 -7.05 9.58 5.99
C SER A 66 -7.10 8.90 4.63
N ARG A 67 -6.99 9.67 3.52
CA ARG A 67 -6.94 9.10 2.17
C ARG A 67 -5.74 8.19 1.97
N ALA A 68 -4.54 8.64 2.36
CA ALA A 68 -3.33 7.84 2.25
C ALA A 68 -3.45 6.51 3.03
N VAL A 69 -4.04 6.52 4.22
CA VAL A 69 -4.24 5.32 5.03
C VAL A 69 -5.33 4.42 4.45
N VAL A 70 -6.45 4.97 3.96
CA VAL A 70 -7.47 4.19 3.23
C VAL A 70 -6.84 3.51 2.02
N ASP A 71 -6.09 4.25 1.21
CA ASP A 71 -5.45 3.71 0.02
C ASP A 71 -4.38 2.67 0.40
N SER A 72 -3.68 2.84 1.53
CA SER A 72 -2.70 1.86 2.03
C SER A 72 -3.34 0.58 2.59
N VAL A 73 -4.51 0.69 3.22
CA VAL A 73 -5.17 -0.43 3.91
C VAL A 73 -6.17 -1.16 3.02
N ALA A 74 -6.96 -0.43 2.23
CA ALA A 74 -8.03 -0.94 1.37
C ALA A 74 -7.76 -0.78 -0.15
N GLY A 75 -6.74 -0.02 -0.53
CA GLY A 75 -6.27 0.12 -1.91
C GLY A 75 -4.87 -0.45 -2.10
N LEU A 76 -4.23 -0.16 -3.22
CA LEU A 76 -2.87 -0.63 -3.52
C LEU A 76 -1.80 0.38 -3.07
N GLY A 77 -2.07 1.07 -1.96
CA GLY A 77 -1.17 2.00 -1.29
C GLY A 77 -0.54 3.02 -2.23
N PRO A 78 0.79 3.19 -2.21
CA PRO A 78 1.48 4.16 -3.07
C PRO A 78 1.31 3.90 -4.58
N LEU A 79 0.82 2.74 -5.00
CA LEU A 79 0.56 2.44 -6.41
C LEU A 79 -0.84 2.85 -6.87
N GLN A 80 -1.76 3.11 -5.94
CA GLN A 80 -3.16 3.45 -6.28
C GLN A 80 -3.25 4.63 -7.27
N PRO A 81 -2.51 5.74 -7.12
CA PRO A 81 -2.58 6.84 -8.07
C PRO A 81 -2.16 6.45 -9.50
N TYR A 82 -1.29 5.45 -9.66
CA TYR A 82 -0.86 5.01 -10.98
C TYR A 82 -1.89 4.10 -11.65
N LEU A 83 -2.58 3.29 -10.87
CA LEU A 83 -3.62 2.39 -11.36
C LEU A 83 -4.92 3.14 -11.68
N ASP A 84 -5.18 4.25 -10.98
CA ASP A 84 -6.33 5.12 -11.23
C ASP A 84 -6.13 6.06 -12.43
N ASP A 85 -4.89 6.23 -12.92
CA ASP A 85 -4.57 7.09 -14.07
C ASP A 85 -4.80 6.33 -15.40
N PRO A 86 -5.82 6.69 -16.20
CA PRO A 86 -6.14 5.98 -17.44
C PRO A 86 -5.09 6.15 -18.55
N GLU A 87 -4.14 7.08 -18.41
CA GLU A 87 -3.04 7.22 -19.36
C GLU A 87 -1.87 6.26 -19.05
N ILE A 88 -1.84 5.63 -17.87
CA ILE A 88 -0.81 4.65 -17.51
C ILE A 88 -1.18 3.28 -18.09
N GLU A 89 -0.23 2.71 -18.83
CA GLU A 89 -0.37 1.45 -19.55
C GLU A 89 0.16 0.26 -18.72
N GLU A 90 1.31 0.45 -18.06
CA GLU A 90 2.00 -0.58 -17.28
C GLU A 90 2.68 0.03 -16.04
N VAL A 91 2.79 -0.78 -14.97
CA VAL A 91 3.52 -0.44 -13.75
C VAL A 91 4.51 -1.57 -13.45
N TRP A 92 5.78 -1.24 -13.24
CA TRP A 92 6.82 -2.22 -12.88
C TRP A 92 7.48 -1.88 -11.56
N ILE A 93 7.78 -2.92 -10.77
CA ILE A 93 8.56 -2.82 -9.54
C ILE A 93 9.73 -3.77 -9.67
N ASN A 94 10.89 -3.24 -10.02
CA ASN A 94 12.12 -4.05 -10.14
C ASN A 94 12.85 -4.15 -8.79
N ALA A 95 12.72 -3.12 -7.97
CA ALA A 95 13.20 -3.06 -6.60
C ALA A 95 12.30 -2.07 -5.80
N PRO A 96 12.32 -2.10 -4.45
CA PRO A 96 11.51 -1.17 -3.66
C PRO A 96 11.78 0.32 -3.99
N SER A 97 13.01 0.66 -4.40
CA SER A 97 13.39 2.02 -4.85
C SER A 97 13.28 2.24 -6.37
N GLN A 98 12.77 1.27 -7.12
CA GLN A 98 12.72 1.27 -8.58
C GLN A 98 11.32 0.89 -9.07
N VAL A 99 10.41 1.88 -8.99
CA VAL A 99 9.04 1.79 -9.49
C VAL A 99 8.91 2.60 -10.77
N PHE A 100 8.54 1.94 -11.87
CA PHE A 100 8.38 2.54 -13.19
C PHE A 100 6.93 2.51 -13.64
N VAL A 101 6.54 3.48 -14.47
CA VAL A 101 5.27 3.47 -15.19
C VAL A 101 5.50 3.64 -16.69
N ALA A 102 4.60 3.13 -17.53
CA ALA A 102 4.57 3.44 -18.95
C ALA A 102 3.39 4.34 -19.31
N ARG A 103 3.66 5.38 -20.11
CA ARG A 103 2.65 6.28 -20.69
C ARG A 103 2.98 6.53 -22.14
N GLY A 104 2.04 6.27 -23.06
CA GLY A 104 2.25 6.46 -24.49
C GLY A 104 3.43 5.64 -25.03
N GLY A 105 3.59 4.39 -24.56
CA GLY A 105 4.68 3.50 -24.94
C GLY A 105 6.07 3.90 -24.43
N ARG A 106 6.19 4.84 -23.48
CA ARG A 106 7.46 5.25 -22.88
C ARG A 106 7.48 4.96 -21.39
N SER A 107 8.55 4.31 -20.93
CA SER A 107 8.78 4.03 -19.51
C SER A 107 9.48 5.21 -18.81
N GLU A 108 9.02 5.55 -17.62
CA GLU A 108 9.59 6.56 -16.74
C GLU A 108 9.70 6.06 -15.29
N LEU A 109 10.78 6.46 -14.60
CA LEU A 109 10.97 6.17 -13.18
C LEU A 109 10.12 7.15 -12.36
N THR A 110 9.37 6.61 -11.39
CA THR A 110 8.54 7.41 -10.49
C THR A 110 9.32 7.90 -9.26
N THR A 111 8.71 8.80 -8.49
CA THR A 111 9.22 9.22 -7.17
C THR A 111 8.79 8.28 -6.04
N THR A 112 8.01 7.24 -6.34
CA THR A 112 7.54 6.28 -5.34
C THR A 112 8.70 5.40 -4.86
N ILE A 113 8.89 5.38 -3.55
CA ILE A 113 9.84 4.50 -2.87
C ILE A 113 9.04 3.63 -1.91
N LEU A 114 9.25 2.33 -1.99
CA LEU A 114 8.65 1.31 -1.16
C LEU A 114 9.70 0.68 -0.24
N THR A 115 9.23 -0.03 0.77
CA THR A 115 10.02 -1.01 1.52
C THR A 115 9.78 -2.42 0.97
N ALA A 116 10.65 -3.37 1.31
CA ALA A 116 10.45 -4.78 0.93
C ALA A 116 9.15 -5.35 1.52
N GLU A 117 8.77 -4.93 2.72
CA GLU A 117 7.52 -5.31 3.38
C GLU A 117 6.31 -4.73 2.62
N GLN A 118 6.35 -3.47 2.21
CA GLN A 118 5.28 -2.86 1.41
C GLN A 118 5.09 -3.57 0.06
N VAL A 119 6.18 -3.95 -0.62
CA VAL A 119 6.07 -4.73 -1.87
C VAL A 119 5.41 -6.08 -1.61
N ARG A 120 5.80 -6.77 -0.53
CA ARG A 120 5.20 -8.05 -0.15
C ARG A 120 3.71 -7.90 0.16
N ASP A 121 3.35 -6.91 0.96
CA ASP A 121 1.96 -6.62 1.33
C ASP A 121 1.09 -6.32 0.10
N LEU A 122 1.62 -5.53 -0.85
CA LEU A 122 0.96 -5.24 -2.12
C LEU A 122 0.68 -6.52 -2.93
N VAL A 123 1.69 -7.38 -3.07
CA VAL A 123 1.53 -8.65 -3.79
C VAL A 123 0.51 -9.55 -3.09
N GLU A 124 0.61 -9.71 -1.77
CA GLU A 124 -0.36 -10.49 -1.00
C GLU A 124 -1.77 -9.94 -1.19
N GLN A 125 -1.95 -8.62 -1.12
CA GLN A 125 -3.24 -7.96 -1.30
C GLN A 125 -3.81 -8.14 -2.71
N MET A 126 -3.00 -7.96 -3.76
CA MET A 126 -3.42 -8.16 -5.15
C MET A 126 -3.88 -9.60 -5.40
N LEU A 127 -3.21 -10.58 -4.79
CA LEU A 127 -3.53 -12.00 -4.96
C LEU A 127 -4.76 -12.46 -4.15
N ARG A 128 -5.16 -11.75 -3.08
CA ARG A 128 -6.30 -12.11 -2.21
C ARG A 128 -7.58 -12.41 -3.00
N SER A 129 -7.91 -11.57 -3.98
CA SER A 129 -9.14 -11.71 -4.77
C SER A 129 -9.08 -12.87 -5.77
N SER A 130 -7.88 -13.22 -6.25
CA SER A 130 -7.64 -14.27 -7.23
C SER A 130 -7.64 -15.68 -6.63
N GLY A 131 -7.49 -15.80 -5.30
CA GLY A 131 -7.28 -17.07 -4.61
C GLY A 131 -5.92 -17.73 -4.88
N ARG A 132 -5.02 -17.05 -5.59
CA ARG A 132 -3.66 -17.52 -5.86
C ARG A 132 -2.72 -17.19 -4.71
N ARG A 133 -1.58 -17.87 -4.68
CA ARG A 133 -0.52 -17.68 -3.69
C ARG A 133 0.83 -17.61 -4.41
N LEU A 134 1.75 -16.88 -3.81
CA LEU A 134 3.13 -16.78 -4.24
C LEU A 134 4.01 -17.16 -3.06
N ASP A 135 4.83 -18.19 -3.22
CA ASP A 135 5.75 -18.67 -2.19
C ASP A 135 6.94 -19.37 -2.85
N LEU A 136 7.91 -19.84 -2.06
CA LEU A 136 9.12 -20.47 -2.59
C LEU A 136 8.87 -21.79 -3.34
N SER A 137 7.72 -22.43 -3.15
CA SER A 137 7.34 -23.65 -3.90
C SER A 137 6.66 -23.33 -5.23
N SER A 138 6.08 -22.14 -5.35
CA SER A 138 5.52 -21.59 -6.59
C SER A 138 6.04 -20.15 -6.78
N PRO A 139 7.29 -19.97 -7.26
CA PRO A 139 8.00 -18.69 -7.23
C PRO A 139 7.55 -17.70 -8.30
N PHE A 140 6.50 -18.01 -9.07
CA PHE A 140 5.86 -17.07 -9.98
C PHE A 140 4.36 -17.22 -9.95
N VAL A 141 3.65 -16.13 -10.29
CA VAL A 141 2.19 -16.11 -10.37
C VAL A 141 1.73 -15.10 -11.41
N ASP A 142 0.76 -15.52 -12.22
CA ASP A 142 -0.05 -14.65 -13.07
C ASP A 142 -1.45 -14.53 -12.47
N ALA A 143 -2.03 -13.33 -12.43
CA ALA A 143 -3.39 -13.10 -11.94
C ALA A 143 -4.10 -11.98 -12.71
N SER A 144 -5.42 -11.97 -12.64
CA SER A 144 -6.25 -10.82 -13.05
C SER A 144 -6.73 -10.12 -11.79
N LEU A 145 -6.53 -8.81 -11.72
CA LEU A 145 -7.00 -7.97 -10.62
C LEU A 145 -8.47 -7.59 -10.82
N PRO A 146 -9.18 -7.18 -9.75
CA PRO A 146 -10.59 -6.80 -9.85
C PRO A 146 -10.87 -5.62 -10.81
N GLY A 147 -9.89 -4.74 -11.04
CA GLY A 147 -10.00 -3.63 -11.99
C GLY A 147 -9.81 -4.05 -13.46
N GLY A 148 -9.47 -5.31 -13.73
CA GLY A 148 -9.22 -5.85 -15.06
C GLY A 148 -7.74 -5.87 -15.46
N GLU A 149 -6.86 -5.31 -14.64
CA GLU A 149 -5.42 -5.32 -14.83
C GLU A 149 -4.86 -6.74 -14.72
N ARG A 150 -3.69 -6.94 -15.33
CA ARG A 150 -2.96 -8.21 -15.26
C ARG A 150 -1.75 -8.04 -14.36
N LEU A 151 -1.59 -8.97 -13.44
CA LEU A 151 -0.46 -9.03 -12.52
C LEU A 151 0.44 -10.21 -12.91
N HIS A 152 1.74 -9.95 -13.02
CA HIS A 152 2.78 -10.96 -13.08
C HIS A 152 3.79 -10.68 -11.96
N VAL A 153 4.06 -11.67 -11.11
CA VAL A 153 5.05 -11.57 -10.02
C VAL A 153 5.97 -12.76 -10.06
N VAL A 154 7.26 -12.50 -9.82
CA VAL A 154 8.31 -13.51 -9.70
C VAL A 154 9.09 -13.26 -8.42
N ILE A 155 9.25 -14.28 -7.59
CA ILE A 155 10.27 -14.33 -6.55
C ILE A 155 11.54 -14.83 -7.25
N PRO A 156 12.59 -14.00 -7.38
CA PRO A 156 13.85 -14.46 -7.96
C PRO A 156 14.41 -15.62 -7.13
N ASP A 157 15.01 -16.61 -7.80
CA ASP A 157 15.57 -17.79 -7.15
C ASP A 157 16.47 -17.39 -5.99
N VAL A 158 16.09 -17.80 -4.78
CA VAL A 158 17.00 -17.85 -3.63
C VAL A 158 17.89 -19.07 -3.75
N LEU A 159 18.55 -19.23 -4.90
CA LEU A 159 19.73 -20.05 -4.93
C LEU A 159 20.78 -19.25 -4.16
N PRO A 160 21.23 -19.69 -2.95
CA PRO A 160 22.52 -19.22 -2.51
C PRO A 160 23.48 -19.53 -3.66
N CYS A 161 24.27 -18.56 -4.08
CA CYS A 161 25.43 -18.84 -4.89
C CYS A 161 26.21 -19.96 -4.18
N CYS A 162 26.08 -21.19 -4.66
CA CYS A 162 26.65 -22.38 -4.03
C CYS A 162 28.17 -22.39 -4.22
N ALA A 163 28.82 -22.98 -3.20
CA ALA A 163 30.04 -23.81 -3.29
C ALA A 163 31.38 -23.14 -3.59
#